data_AF-A0A7X2THI2-F1
#
_entry.id   AF-A0A7X2THI2-F1
#
_cell.length_a   1.000
_cell.length_b   1.000
_cell.length_c   1.000
_cell.angle_alpha   90.00
_cell.angle_beta   90.00
_cell.angle_gamma   90.00
#
_symmetry.space_group_name_H-M   'P 1'
#
loop_
_entity.id
_entity.type
_entity.pdbx_description
1 polymer ?
#
loop_
_entity_poly.entity_id
_entity_poly.type
_entity_poly.pdbx_seq_one_letter_code
_entity_poly.pdbx_strand_id
1 'polypeptide(L)'
;MAVPVVGATVLEELRRHCVSLAQTIIDELSGRKLYTLDRRHAIWFDDPSPFGAVVEDAFPSACFDIREAAKCRAVGRWTACVMHLMRVMEAGLGALAHHHDVPADANWNQVINQIEARIREVGKRSHGPEAEQCAAEAATHLRFVKNAWRNHAMHRFEKYDEERAASIVD
;
A
#
# COMPACT_ATOMS: atom_id res chain seq x y z
N MET A 1 23.63 -44.84 49.32
CA MET A 1 22.67 -43.93 48.65
C MET A 1 23.21 -43.59 47.27
N ALA A 2 22.67 -44.20 46.22
CA ALA A 2 23.06 -43.94 44.83
C ALA A 2 22.15 -42.83 44.28
N VAL A 3 22.71 -41.63 44.12
CA VAL A 3 22.12 -40.51 43.38
C VAL A 3 22.52 -40.68 41.90
N PRO A 4 21.63 -40.36 40.93
CA PRO A 4 21.40 -41.23 39.77
C PRO A 4 22.37 -40.99 38.62
N VAL A 5 23.06 -42.05 38.17
CA VAL A 5 23.85 -42.09 36.93
C VAL A 5 23.01 -41.71 35.71
N VAL A 6 21.70 -41.99 35.75
CA VAL A 6 20.71 -41.62 34.73
C VAL A 6 20.58 -40.10 34.56
N GLY A 7 20.72 -39.32 35.64
CA GLY A 7 20.63 -37.86 35.58
C GLY A 7 21.81 -37.23 34.82
N ALA A 8 23.02 -37.78 35.01
CA ALA A 8 24.22 -37.30 34.32
C ALA A 8 24.19 -37.60 32.81
N THR A 9 23.69 -38.77 32.41
CA THR A 9 23.57 -39.17 30.99
C THR A 9 22.51 -38.36 30.26
N VAL A 10 21.35 -38.13 30.89
CA VAL A 10 20.27 -37.30 30.33
C VAL A 10 20.73 -35.84 30.16
N LEU A 11 21.48 -35.29 31.11
CA LEU A 11 22.03 -33.92 31.00
C LEU A 11 23.04 -33.81 29.84
N GLU A 12 23.84 -34.85 29.60
CA GLU A 12 24.81 -34.86 28.51
C GLU A 12 24.13 -34.98 27.13
N GLU A 13 23.09 -35.81 27.03
CA GLU A 13 22.23 -35.89 25.84
C GLU A 13 21.53 -34.56 25.54
N LEU A 14 20.93 -33.94 26.55
CA LEU A 14 20.30 -32.63 26.41
C LEU A 14 21.30 -31.58 25.93
N ARG A 15 22.52 -31.56 26.49
CA ARG A 15 23.59 -30.68 26.05
C ARG A 15 23.94 -30.91 24.58
N ARG A 16 24.10 -32.17 24.14
CA ARG A 16 24.39 -32.49 22.73
C ARG A 16 23.29 -32.00 21.80
N HIS A 17 22.02 -32.21 22.16
CA HIS A 17 20.90 -31.73 21.37
C HIS A 17 20.83 -30.20 21.31
N CYS A 18 21.07 -29.49 22.41
CA CYS A 18 21.13 -28.02 22.41
C CYS A 18 22.25 -27.49 21.51
N VAL A 19 23.44 -28.09 21.56
CA VAL A 19 24.57 -27.70 20.69
C VAL A 19 24.24 -27.97 19.23
N SER A 20 23.69 -29.15 18.91
CA SER A 20 23.30 -29.50 17.54
C SER A 20 22.20 -28.59 17.01
N LEU A 21 21.19 -28.28 17.81
CA LEU A 21 20.12 -27.35 17.45
C LEU A 21 20.67 -25.94 17.21
N ALA A 22 21.51 -25.42 18.11
CA ALA A 22 22.12 -24.11 17.95
C ALA A 22 22.98 -24.03 16.68
N GLN A 23 23.81 -25.05 16.42
CA GLN A 23 24.63 -25.11 15.22
C GLN A 23 23.77 -25.16 13.95
N THR A 24 22.72 -25.99 13.94
CA THR A 24 21.78 -26.09 12.80
C THR A 24 21.10 -24.75 12.52
N ILE A 25 20.63 -24.05 13.57
CA ILE A 25 20.06 -22.72 13.44
C ILE A 25 21.10 -21.75 12.85
N ILE A 26 22.33 -21.74 13.37
CA ILE A 26 23.39 -20.88 12.86
C ILE A 26 23.69 -21.17 11.39
N ASP A 27 23.85 -22.44 11.01
CA ASP A 27 24.19 -22.85 9.65
C ASP A 27 23.06 -22.46 8.67
N GLU A 28 21.81 -22.74 9.03
CA GLU A 28 20.63 -22.41 8.22
C GLU A 28 20.41 -20.91 8.07
N LEU A 29 20.64 -20.13 9.13
CA LEU A 29 20.49 -18.66 9.08
C LEU A 29 21.69 -17.99 8.40
N SER A 30 22.90 -18.53 8.53
CA SER A 30 24.12 -17.97 7.91
C SER A 30 24.06 -18.02 6.39
N GLY A 31 23.34 -19.00 5.82
CA GLY A 31 23.11 -19.10 4.37
C GLY A 31 22.02 -18.18 3.82
N ARG A 32 21.33 -17.37 4.64
CA ARG A 32 20.12 -16.64 4.25
C ARG A 32 20.22 -15.15 4.59
N LYS A 33 19.64 -14.30 3.73
CA LYS A 33 19.37 -12.90 4.06
C LYS A 33 18.00 -12.82 4.72
N LEU A 34 17.97 -12.43 5.99
CA LEU A 34 16.76 -12.23 6.77
C LEU A 34 16.46 -10.73 6.82
N TYR A 35 15.20 -10.38 6.55
CA TYR A 35 14.70 -9.02 6.70
C TYR A 35 13.70 -9.00 7.85
N THR A 36 13.85 -8.03 8.75
CA THR A 36 12.87 -7.76 9.80
C THR A 36 11.94 -6.65 9.34
N LEU A 37 10.66 -6.77 9.64
CA LEU A 37 9.71 -5.68 9.42
C LEU A 37 9.79 -4.72 10.61
N ASP A 38 9.75 -3.41 10.33
CA ASP A 38 9.55 -2.42 11.38
C ASP A 38 8.17 -2.65 12.00
N ARG A 39 8.10 -2.76 13.33
CA ARG A 39 6.84 -3.01 14.05
C ARG A 39 5.75 -1.97 13.72
N ARG A 40 6.13 -0.72 13.42
CA ARG A 40 5.23 0.37 13.03
C ARG A 40 4.52 0.10 11.70
N HIS A 41 5.12 -0.70 10.82
CA HIS A 41 4.58 -0.99 9.49
C HIS A 41 4.22 -2.46 9.26
N ALA A 42 4.69 -3.37 10.13
CA ALA A 42 4.46 -4.81 10.00
C ALA A 42 2.97 -5.18 9.92
N ILE A 43 2.10 -4.40 10.57
CA ILE A 43 0.64 -4.59 10.52
C ILE A 43 0.09 -4.58 9.10
N TRP A 44 0.73 -3.85 8.17
CA TRP A 44 0.28 -3.70 6.78
C TRP A 44 0.68 -4.87 5.86
N PHE A 45 1.53 -5.80 6.31
CA PHE A 45 2.03 -6.86 5.44
C PHE A 45 0.96 -7.91 5.10
N ASP A 46 0.18 -8.29 6.11
CA ASP A 46 -0.86 -9.32 6.02
C ASP A 46 -2.27 -8.74 6.20
N ASP A 47 -2.43 -7.42 6.16
CA ASP A 47 -3.75 -6.78 6.26
C ASP A 47 -4.58 -7.14 5.01
N PRO A 48 -5.69 -7.88 5.14
CA PRO A 48 -6.51 -8.27 4.01
C PRO A 48 -7.25 -7.09 3.38
N SER A 49 -7.45 -6.00 4.13
CA SER A 49 -8.25 -4.84 3.71
C SER A 49 -7.63 -3.51 4.20
N PRO A 50 -6.47 -3.11 3.65
CA PRO A 50 -5.70 -1.96 4.16
C PRO A 50 -6.47 -0.62 4.17
N PHE A 51 -7.41 -0.45 3.24
CA PHE A 51 -8.29 0.74 3.15
C PHE A 51 -9.73 0.44 3.58
N GLY A 52 -9.99 -0.74 4.13
CA GLY A 52 -11.29 -1.19 4.62
C GLY A 52 -12.23 -1.71 3.52
N ALA A 53 -13.19 -2.53 3.95
CA ALA A 53 -14.10 -3.26 3.06
C ALA A 53 -14.93 -2.34 2.15
N VAL A 54 -15.31 -1.15 2.64
CA VAL A 54 -16.08 -0.17 1.86
C VAL A 54 -15.32 0.26 0.60
N VAL A 55 -14.01 0.48 0.72
CA VAL A 55 -13.18 0.87 -0.43
C VAL A 55 -12.97 -0.31 -1.37
N GLU A 56 -12.71 -1.50 -0.83
CA GLU A 56 -12.53 -2.70 -1.66
C GLU A 56 -13.79 -3.09 -2.45
N ASP A 57 -14.98 -2.95 -1.84
CA ASP A 57 -16.26 -3.23 -2.49
C ASP A 57 -16.58 -2.18 -3.57
N ALA A 58 -16.25 -0.90 -3.34
CA ALA A 58 -16.47 0.17 -4.30
C ALA A 58 -15.45 0.17 -5.45
N PHE A 59 -14.20 -0.24 -5.19
CA PHE A 59 -13.09 -0.21 -6.14
C PHE A 59 -12.38 -1.57 -6.24
N PRO A 60 -13.07 -2.65 -6.66
CA PRO A 60 -12.48 -3.98 -6.73
C PRO A 60 -11.29 -4.07 -7.68
N SER A 61 -11.24 -3.21 -8.71
CA SER A 61 -10.11 -3.11 -9.64
C SER A 61 -8.84 -2.54 -8.99
N ALA A 62 -8.95 -1.80 -7.90
CA ALA A 62 -7.82 -1.20 -7.18
C ALA A 62 -7.25 -2.10 -6.07
N CYS A 63 -7.97 -3.15 -5.65
CA CYS A 63 -7.59 -4.00 -4.50
C CYS A 63 -6.18 -4.59 -4.62
N PHE A 64 -5.76 -4.96 -5.83
CA PHE A 64 -4.39 -5.44 -6.06
C PHE A 64 -3.36 -4.37 -5.68
N ASP A 65 -3.51 -3.15 -6.21
CA ASP A 65 -2.57 -2.06 -5.98
C ASP A 65 -2.64 -1.55 -4.53
N ILE A 66 -3.81 -1.57 -3.87
CA ILE A 66 -3.95 -1.27 -2.45
C ILE A 66 -3.11 -2.23 -1.60
N ARG A 67 -3.22 -3.54 -1.84
CA ARG A 67 -2.48 -4.56 -1.07
C ARG A 67 -0.98 -4.50 -1.34
N GLU A 68 -0.58 -4.26 -2.59
CA GLU A 68 0.85 -4.11 -2.91
C GLU A 68 1.44 -2.82 -2.34
N ALA A 69 0.68 -1.73 -2.27
CA ALA A 69 1.10 -0.52 -1.55
C ALA A 69 1.33 -0.81 -0.05
N ALA A 70 0.40 -1.52 0.60
CA ALA A 70 0.48 -1.90 2.00
C ALA A 70 1.71 -2.79 2.30
N LYS A 71 1.97 -3.81 1.47
CA LYS A 71 3.17 -4.64 1.58
C LYS A 71 4.44 -3.83 1.36
N CYS A 72 4.48 -2.96 0.34
CA CYS A 72 5.62 -2.10 0.08
C CYS A 72 5.92 -1.18 1.27
N ARG A 73 4.88 -0.65 1.94
CA ARG A 73 5.01 0.08 3.21
C ARG A 73 5.61 -0.81 4.29
N ALA A 74 5.07 -2.01 4.49
CA ALA A 74 5.55 -2.94 5.51
C ALA A 74 7.04 -3.30 5.36
N VAL A 75 7.54 -3.46 4.13
CA VAL A 75 8.94 -3.81 3.84
C VAL A 75 9.85 -2.60 3.54
N GLY A 76 9.38 -1.37 3.77
CA GLY A 76 10.18 -0.15 3.58
C GLY A 76 10.55 0.16 2.11
N ARG A 77 9.70 -0.23 1.16
CA ARG A 77 9.84 0.05 -0.29
C ARG A 77 9.00 1.26 -0.69
N TRP A 78 9.33 2.40 -0.11
CA TRP A 78 8.54 3.64 -0.15
C TRP A 78 8.22 4.16 -1.55
N THR A 79 9.18 4.22 -2.48
CA THR A 79 8.87 4.60 -3.87
C THR A 79 7.86 3.66 -4.54
N ALA A 80 7.98 2.35 -4.34
CA ALA A 80 7.05 1.38 -4.91
C ALA A 80 5.66 1.50 -4.28
N CYS A 81 5.59 1.75 -2.97
CA CYS A 81 4.35 2.07 -2.26
C CYS A 81 3.62 3.24 -2.96
N VAL A 82 4.31 4.37 -3.15
CA VAL A 82 3.73 5.55 -3.81
C VAL A 82 3.31 5.24 -5.25
N MET A 83 4.09 4.46 -6.00
CA MET A 83 3.72 4.06 -7.36
C MET A 83 2.42 3.25 -7.41
N HIS A 84 2.22 2.30 -6.48
CA HIS A 84 0.96 1.57 -6.37
C HIS A 84 -0.19 2.49 -5.96
N LEU A 85 0.02 3.42 -5.03
CA LEU A 85 -1.00 4.43 -4.68
C LEU A 85 -1.41 5.27 -5.88
N MET A 86 -0.49 5.63 -6.77
CA MET A 86 -0.85 6.38 -7.99
C MET A 86 -1.78 5.58 -8.90
N ARG A 87 -1.64 4.25 -8.95
CA ARG A 87 -2.57 3.37 -9.68
C ARG A 87 -3.92 3.24 -8.98
N VAL A 88 -3.94 3.21 -7.65
CA VAL A 88 -5.20 3.28 -6.87
C VAL A 88 -5.95 4.58 -7.18
N MET A 89 -5.25 5.70 -7.17
CA MET A 89 -5.86 7.00 -7.49
C MET A 89 -6.32 7.10 -8.95
N GLU A 90 -5.70 6.36 -9.87
CA GLU A 90 -6.15 6.27 -11.27
C GLU A 90 -7.51 5.57 -11.39
N ALA A 91 -7.79 4.56 -10.56
CA ALA A 91 -9.12 3.95 -10.49
C ALA A 91 -10.18 4.96 -10.00
N GLY A 92 -9.84 5.78 -9.00
CA GLY A 92 -10.70 6.87 -8.53
C GLY A 92 -10.96 7.93 -9.61
N LEU A 93 -9.92 8.34 -10.36
CA LEU A 93 -10.05 9.24 -11.50
C LEU A 93 -10.98 8.66 -12.58
N GLY A 94 -10.82 7.36 -12.89
CA GLY A 94 -11.67 6.66 -13.86
C GLY A 94 -13.13 6.62 -13.44
N ALA A 95 -13.42 6.36 -12.15
CA ALA A 95 -14.78 6.39 -11.64
C ALA A 95 -15.42 7.78 -11.73
N LEU A 96 -14.68 8.83 -11.38
CA LEU A 96 -15.16 10.21 -11.50
C LEU A 96 -15.37 10.63 -12.97
N ALA A 97 -14.49 10.19 -13.87
CA ALA A 97 -14.65 10.40 -15.30
C ALA A 97 -15.93 9.74 -15.83
N HIS A 98 -16.16 8.48 -15.46
CA HIS A 98 -17.37 7.74 -15.81
C HIS A 98 -18.64 8.43 -15.28
N HIS A 99 -18.62 8.93 -14.04
CA HIS A 99 -19.75 9.66 -13.46
C HIS A 99 -20.16 10.91 -14.26
N HIS A 100 -19.22 11.54 -14.96
CA HIS A 100 -19.44 12.74 -15.77
C HIS A 100 -19.44 12.50 -17.28
N ASP A 101 -19.57 11.25 -17.74
CA ASP A 101 -19.52 10.88 -19.16
C ASP A 101 -18.24 11.39 -19.87
N VAL A 102 -17.10 11.35 -19.16
CA VAL A 102 -15.79 11.77 -19.66
C VAL A 102 -14.95 10.53 -20.03
N PRO A 103 -14.36 10.47 -21.24
CA PRO A 103 -13.40 9.42 -21.59
C PRO A 103 -12.17 9.44 -20.68
N ALA A 104 -11.79 8.26 -20.16
CA ALA A 104 -10.65 8.08 -19.25
C ALA A 104 -9.38 7.52 -19.95
N ASP A 105 -9.33 7.55 -21.28
CA ASP A 105 -8.22 7.05 -22.11
C ASP A 105 -7.09 8.07 -22.30
N ALA A 106 -7.34 9.33 -21.92
CA ALA A 106 -6.39 10.42 -21.96
C ALA A 106 -5.48 10.47 -20.72
N ASN A 107 -4.44 11.32 -20.75
CA ASN A 107 -3.61 11.53 -19.56
C ASN A 107 -4.38 12.27 -18.44
N TRP A 108 -3.94 12.10 -17.20
CA TRP A 108 -4.55 12.70 -16.01
C TRP A 108 -4.91 14.19 -16.15
N ASN A 109 -4.02 14.99 -16.75
CA ASN A 109 -4.28 16.42 -16.87
C ASN A 109 -5.50 16.69 -17.77
N GLN A 110 -5.59 15.97 -18.89
CA GLN A 110 -6.69 16.08 -19.83
C GLN A 110 -8.00 15.57 -19.22
N VAL A 111 -7.99 14.38 -18.58
CA VAL A 111 -9.18 13.81 -17.95
C VAL A 111 -9.73 14.75 -16.87
N ILE A 112 -8.88 15.26 -15.96
CA ILE A 112 -9.34 16.18 -14.91
C ILE A 112 -9.86 17.49 -15.50
N ASN A 113 -9.23 18.04 -16.54
CA ASN A 113 -9.74 19.26 -17.21
C ASN A 113 -11.15 19.04 -17.78
N GLN A 114 -11.40 17.88 -18.38
CA GLN A 114 -12.70 17.53 -18.95
C GLN A 114 -13.76 17.33 -17.86
N ILE A 115 -13.40 16.67 -16.75
CA ILE A 115 -14.28 16.53 -15.57
C ILE A 115 -14.64 17.91 -15.01
N GLU A 116 -13.65 18.78 -14.77
CA GLU A 116 -13.89 20.13 -14.26
C GLU A 116 -14.78 20.97 -15.19
N ALA A 117 -14.63 20.81 -16.51
CA ALA A 117 -15.52 21.45 -17.49
C ALA A 117 -16.95 20.91 -17.39
N ARG A 118 -17.12 19.59 -17.28
CA ARG A 118 -18.44 18.95 -17.10
C ARG A 118 -19.13 19.38 -15.81
N ILE A 119 -18.39 19.43 -14.70
CA ILE A 119 -18.93 19.90 -13.41
C ILE A 119 -19.48 21.33 -13.53
N ARG A 120 -18.80 22.23 -14.28
CA ARG A 120 -19.28 23.61 -14.50
C ARG A 120 -20.50 23.70 -15.42
N GLU A 121 -20.61 22.81 -16.40
CA GLU A 121 -21.76 22.74 -17.30
C GLU A 121 -23.02 22.20 -16.59
N VAL A 122 -22.82 21.36 -15.56
CA VAL A 122 -23.88 20.74 -14.79
C VAL A 122 -24.33 21.71 -13.68
N GLY A 123 -25.14 22.69 -14.07
CA GLY A 123 -26.13 23.30 -13.20
C GLY A 123 -27.54 22.70 -13.39
N LYS A 124 -27.64 21.57 -14.12
CA LYS A 124 -28.92 21.06 -14.68
C LYS A 124 -29.08 19.53 -14.77
N ARG A 125 -28.17 18.69 -14.24
CA ARG A 125 -28.31 17.21 -14.31
C ARG A 125 -28.35 16.53 -12.93
N SER A 126 -29.58 16.16 -12.53
CA SER A 126 -30.03 14.92 -11.87
C SER A 126 -29.35 14.30 -10.64
N HIS A 127 -28.15 14.69 -10.20
CA HIS A 127 -27.48 14.01 -9.07
C HIS A 127 -27.68 14.71 -7.71
N GLY A 128 -28.29 15.90 -7.72
CA GLY A 128 -28.53 16.68 -6.51
C GLY A 128 -27.27 17.42 -6.03
N PRO A 129 -27.46 18.48 -5.23
CA PRO A 129 -26.37 19.39 -4.85
C PRO A 129 -25.23 18.70 -4.08
N GLU A 130 -25.53 17.68 -3.28
CA GLU A 130 -24.53 16.96 -2.49
C GLU A 130 -23.58 16.12 -3.34
N ALA A 131 -24.11 15.40 -4.34
CA ALA A 131 -23.29 14.62 -5.26
C ALA A 131 -22.42 15.52 -6.15
N GLU A 132 -22.95 16.67 -6.59
CA GLU A 132 -22.19 17.67 -7.35
C GLU A 132 -21.04 18.26 -6.51
N GLN A 133 -21.29 18.56 -5.24
CA GLN A 133 -20.25 19.02 -4.32
C GLN A 133 -19.18 17.94 -4.11
N CYS A 134 -19.58 16.70 -3.83
CA CYS A 134 -18.65 15.58 -3.63
C CYS A 134 -17.76 15.37 -4.87
N ALA A 135 -18.33 15.42 -6.07
CA ALA A 135 -17.58 15.29 -7.32
C ALA A 135 -16.59 16.45 -7.54
N ALA A 136 -16.99 17.68 -7.21
CA ALA A 136 -16.11 18.86 -7.28
C ALA A 136 -14.95 18.79 -6.27
N GLU A 137 -15.22 18.33 -5.06
CA GLU A 137 -14.19 18.07 -4.04
C GLU A 137 -13.22 16.98 -4.50
N ALA A 138 -13.73 15.87 -5.03
CA ALA A 138 -12.91 14.78 -5.57
C ALA A 138 -12.02 15.25 -6.73
N ALA A 139 -12.57 16.02 -7.69
CA ALA A 139 -11.79 16.59 -8.79
C ALA A 139 -10.67 17.50 -8.29
N THR A 140 -10.94 18.31 -7.26
CA THR A 140 -9.97 19.20 -6.61
C THR A 140 -8.83 18.39 -5.96
N HIS A 141 -9.16 17.35 -5.19
CA HIS A 141 -8.15 16.47 -4.58
C HIS A 141 -7.31 15.76 -5.65
N LEU A 142 -7.92 15.22 -6.70
CA LEU A 142 -7.21 14.57 -7.80
C LEU A 142 -6.27 15.52 -8.53
N ARG A 143 -6.65 16.80 -8.68
CA ARG A 143 -5.77 17.84 -9.23
C ARG A 143 -4.51 18.04 -8.38
N PHE A 144 -4.68 18.14 -7.07
CA PHE A 144 -3.56 18.31 -6.15
C PHE A 144 -2.68 17.08 -6.09
N VAL A 145 -3.26 15.87 -6.02
CA VAL A 145 -2.54 14.59 -6.10
C VAL A 145 -1.72 14.51 -7.39
N LYS A 146 -2.30 14.90 -8.52
CA LYS A 146 -1.61 14.91 -9.82
C LYS A 146 -0.35 15.76 -9.76
N ASN A 147 -0.50 17.00 -9.29
CA ASN A 147 0.55 18.00 -9.28
C ASN A 147 1.62 17.70 -8.22
N ALA A 148 1.22 17.31 -7.01
CA ALA A 148 2.12 17.10 -5.88
C ALA A 148 2.86 15.75 -5.97
N TRP A 149 2.19 14.69 -6.45
CA TRP A 149 2.70 13.34 -6.34
C TRP A 149 2.75 12.60 -7.68
N ARG A 150 1.65 12.46 -8.42
CA ARG A 150 1.62 11.60 -9.62
C ARG A 150 2.65 11.99 -10.67
N ASN A 151 2.80 13.29 -10.93
CA ASN A 151 3.75 13.77 -11.92
C ASN A 151 5.20 13.46 -11.51
N HIS A 152 5.50 13.60 -10.22
CA HIS A 152 6.82 13.37 -9.66
C HIS A 152 7.13 11.89 -9.50
N ALA A 153 6.19 11.09 -8.98
CA ALA A 153 6.35 9.66 -8.74
C ALA A 153 6.64 8.85 -10.01
N MET A 154 6.18 9.32 -11.17
CA MET A 154 6.46 8.69 -12.46
C MET A 154 7.73 9.23 -13.14
N HIS A 155 8.37 10.25 -12.57
CA HIS A 155 9.63 10.77 -13.07
C HIS A 155 10.79 9.86 -12.64
N ARG A 156 11.60 9.40 -13.61
CA ARG A 156 12.62 8.34 -13.46
C ARG A 156 13.66 8.51 -12.34
N PHE A 157 13.81 9.71 -11.78
CA PHE A 157 14.81 10.01 -10.75
C PHE A 157 14.21 10.30 -9.38
N GLU A 158 12.88 10.41 -9.28
CA GLU A 158 12.23 10.70 -8.01
C GLU A 158 12.24 9.46 -7.11
N LYS A 159 12.50 9.67 -5.82
CA LYS A 159 12.49 8.62 -4.81
C LYS A 159 11.79 9.15 -3.57
N TYR A 160 11.07 8.26 -2.90
CA TYR A 160 10.39 8.54 -1.65
C TYR A 160 11.10 7.78 -0.53
N ASP A 161 11.23 8.43 0.61
CA ASP A 161 11.56 7.82 1.89
C ASP A 161 10.28 7.59 2.71
N GLU A 162 10.44 7.14 3.95
CA GLU A 162 9.33 6.85 4.86
C GLU A 162 8.45 8.08 5.08
N GLU A 163 9.06 9.22 5.44
CA GLU A 163 8.34 10.45 5.78
C GLU A 163 7.50 10.95 4.59
N ARG A 164 8.12 11.06 3.41
CA ARG A 164 7.42 11.51 2.21
C ARG A 164 6.34 10.54 1.77
N ALA A 165 6.56 9.22 1.87
CA ALA A 165 5.54 8.25 1.50
C ALA A 165 4.38 8.19 2.53
N ALA A 166 4.68 8.34 3.82
CA ALA A 166 3.67 8.36 4.88
C ALA A 166 2.67 9.51 4.67
N SER A 167 3.15 10.71 4.31
CA SER A 167 2.27 11.86 3.96
C SER A 167 1.33 11.65 2.77
N ILE A 168 1.47 10.54 2.02
CA ILE A 168 0.61 10.19 0.89
C ILE A 168 -0.34 9.04 1.26
N VAL A 169 0.07 8.13 2.15
CA VAL A 169 -0.71 6.96 2.58
C VAL A 169 -1.66 7.28 3.74
N ASP A 170 -1.21 8.08 4.69
CA ASP A 170 -1.90 8.39 5.95
C ASP A 170 -2.79 9.65 5.81
#